data_AF-A0A958XCB8-F1
#
_entry.id   AF-A0A958XCB8-F1
#
_cell.length_a   1.000
_cell.length_b   1.000
_cell.length_c   1.000
_cell.angle_alpha   90.00
_cell.angle_beta   90.00
_cell.angle_gamma   90.00
#
_symmetry.space_group_name_H-M   'P 1'
#
loop_
_entity.id
_entity.type
_entity.pdbx_description
1 polymer ?
#
loop_
_entity_poly.entity_id
_entity_poly.type
_entity_poly.pdbx_seq_one_letter_code
_entity_poly.pdbx_strand_id
1 'polypeptide(L)'
;MSLITTQDGSHSLLSEQYGVSYHSRFGAITESAHVFIAAGLRYKALVQQRIAILETGLGTGLNAFMTWLEAERRNLAVDYTALEMFPVTAEEAEALNYPQGLGVPERAGDYLKLHECAWAQRFPFSDNFTF
;
A
#
# COMPACT_ATOMS: atom_id res chain seq x y z
N MET A 1 -1.80 2.61 -17.72
CA MET A 1 -1.09 3.75 -17.10
C MET A 1 0.38 3.70 -17.51
N SER A 2 1.23 4.67 -17.16
CA SER A 2 2.67 4.58 -17.44
C SER A 2 3.51 4.51 -16.16
N LEU A 3 4.48 3.59 -16.14
CA LEU A 3 5.42 3.42 -15.04
C LEU A 3 6.41 4.58 -15.00
N ILE A 4 6.64 5.14 -13.80
CA ILE A 4 7.64 6.17 -13.57
C ILE A 4 8.53 5.81 -12.38
N THR A 5 9.79 6.22 -12.42
CA THR A 5 10.71 6.12 -11.28
C THR A 5 10.72 7.45 -10.52
N THR A 6 10.53 7.39 -9.21
CA THR A 6 10.59 8.55 -8.32
C THR A 6 12.02 8.79 -7.81
N GLN A 7 12.29 9.92 -7.15
CA GLN A 7 13.65 10.28 -6.72
C GLN A 7 14.23 9.36 -5.64
N ASP A 8 13.41 8.66 -4.87
CA ASP A 8 13.89 7.66 -3.90
C ASP A 8 14.11 6.26 -4.54
N GLY A 9 13.97 6.16 -5.86
CA GLY A 9 14.13 4.92 -6.63
C GLY A 9 12.90 4.01 -6.65
N SER A 10 11.86 4.33 -5.87
CA SER A 10 10.60 3.58 -5.92
C SER A 10 9.79 3.92 -7.18
N HIS A 11 9.03 2.95 -7.66
CA HIS A 11 8.14 3.13 -8.80
C HIS A 11 6.82 3.82 -8.40
N SER A 12 6.21 4.49 -9.35
CA SER A 12 4.84 4.96 -9.27
C SER A 12 4.20 4.81 -10.65
N LEU A 13 2.90 5.09 -10.72
CA LEU A 13 2.16 5.15 -11.97
C LEU A 13 1.79 6.60 -12.28
N LEU A 14 1.78 6.97 -13.55
CA LEU A 14 1.20 8.21 -14.05
C LEU A 14 -0.17 7.90 -14.65
N SER A 15 -1.21 8.57 -14.14
CA SER A 15 -2.53 8.56 -14.77
C SER A 15 -2.52 9.47 -15.99
N GLU A 16 -2.58 8.89 -17.18
CA GLU A 16 -2.68 9.64 -18.44
C GLU A 16 -4.01 10.40 -18.55
N GLN A 17 -5.06 9.87 -17.93
CA GLN A 17 -6.39 10.50 -17.90
C GLN A 17 -6.39 11.81 -17.10
N TYR A 18 -5.70 11.85 -15.95
CA TYR A 18 -5.73 12.99 -15.04
C TYR A 18 -4.44 13.83 -15.07
N GLY A 19 -3.39 13.35 -15.73
CA GLY A 19 -2.09 14.04 -15.82
C GLY A 19 -1.33 14.08 -14.49
N VAL A 20 -1.69 13.23 -13.52
CA VAL A 20 -1.09 13.20 -12.18
C VAL A 20 -0.51 11.83 -11.85
N SER A 21 0.55 11.81 -11.04
CA SER A 21 1.14 10.58 -10.53
C SER A 21 0.40 10.06 -9.31
N TYR A 22 0.36 8.74 -9.15
CA TYR A 22 -0.30 8.08 -8.02
C TYR A 22 0.41 8.34 -6.68
N HIS A 23 1.72 8.60 -6.73
CA HIS A 23 2.52 9.05 -5.58
C HIS A 23 3.39 10.23 -5.97
N SER A 24 3.97 10.89 -4.96
CA SER A 24 4.95 11.95 -5.15
C SER A 24 6.12 11.49 -6.01
N ARG A 25 6.50 12.32 -6.98
CA ARG A 25 7.69 12.12 -7.81
C ARG A 25 8.99 12.24 -7.01
N PHE A 26 8.93 12.82 -5.81
CA PHE A 26 10.06 12.92 -4.89
C PHE A 26 10.34 11.62 -4.12
N GLY A 27 9.41 10.66 -4.13
CA GLY A 27 9.61 9.35 -3.52
C GLY A 27 8.32 8.73 -3.02
N ALA A 28 7.84 7.67 -3.66
CA ALA A 28 6.58 7.02 -3.26
C ALA A 28 6.71 6.33 -1.90
N ILE A 29 7.77 5.53 -1.72
CA ILE A 29 8.03 4.85 -0.44
C ILE A 29 8.32 5.88 0.66
N THR A 30 9.09 6.91 0.36
CA THR A 30 9.46 7.95 1.34
C THR A 30 8.23 8.73 1.81
N GLU A 31 7.36 9.13 0.88
CA GLU A 31 6.09 9.79 1.20
C GLU A 31 5.20 8.88 2.06
N SER A 32 4.97 7.64 1.62
CA SER A 32 4.12 6.70 2.36
C SER A 32 4.65 6.38 3.75
N ALA A 33 5.97 6.21 3.89
CA ALA A 33 6.62 6.02 5.18
C ALA A 33 6.40 7.20 6.12
N HIS A 34 6.48 8.42 5.61
CA HIS A 34 6.36 9.64 6.42
C HIS A 34 4.90 9.95 6.77
N VAL A 35 4.03 10.03 5.77
CA VAL A 35 2.66 10.54 5.91
C VAL A 35 1.74 9.47 6.49
N PHE A 36 1.65 8.31 5.85
CA PHE A 36 0.67 7.29 6.22
C PHE A 36 1.14 6.40 7.37
N ILE A 37 2.43 6.00 7.36
CA ILE A 37 2.95 5.13 8.40
C ILE A 37 3.38 5.91 9.65
N ALA A 38 4.30 6.88 9.53
CA ALA A 38 4.82 7.57 10.70
C ALA A 38 3.82 8.53 11.33
N ALA A 39 3.22 9.44 10.55
CA ALA A 39 2.26 10.41 11.06
C ALA A 39 0.84 9.83 11.26
N GLY A 40 0.49 8.76 10.54
CA GLY A 40 -0.81 8.08 10.66
C GLY A 40 -0.77 6.87 11.61
N LEU A 41 -0.45 5.69 11.06
CA LEU A 41 -0.58 4.41 11.75
C LEU A 41 0.21 4.35 13.06
N ARG A 42 1.49 4.72 13.05
CA ARG A 42 2.37 4.66 14.23
C ARG A 42 1.90 5.59 15.33
N TYR A 43 1.43 6.79 14.97
CA TYR A 43 0.87 7.73 15.94
C TYR A 43 -0.37 7.15 16.61
N LYS A 44 -1.29 6.58 15.82
CA LYS A 44 -2.50 5.96 16.36
C LYS A 44 -2.21 4.72 17.21
N ALA A 45 -1.19 3.94 16.84
CA ALA A 45 -0.75 2.74 17.55
C ALA A 45 -0.22 3.02 18.98
N LEU A 46 0.08 4.28 19.33
CA LEU A 46 0.47 4.65 20.69
C LEU A 46 -0.68 4.49 21.70
N VAL A 47 -1.93 4.56 21.25
CA VAL A 47 -3.11 4.58 22.14
C VAL A 47 -4.10 3.45 21.86
N GLN A 48 -3.92 2.68 20.79
CA GLN A 48 -4.78 1.54 20.47
C GLN A 48 -4.04 0.46 19.69
N GLN A 49 -4.39 -0.80 19.95
CA GLN A 49 -3.80 -1.96 19.27
C GLN A 49 -4.67 -2.47 18.11
N ARG A 50 -5.99 -2.24 18.16
CA ARG A 50 -6.91 -2.53 17.05
C ARG A 50 -7.22 -1.25 16.30
N ILE A 51 -6.98 -1.23 14.99
CA ILE A 51 -7.07 -0.03 14.17
C ILE A 51 -7.86 -0.36 12.89
N ALA A 52 -8.97 0.33 12.68
CA ALA A 52 -9.68 0.30 11.41
C ALA A 52 -9.19 1.46 10.52
N ILE A 53 -8.90 1.17 9.25
CA ILE A 53 -8.40 2.15 8.28
C ILE A 53 -9.29 2.11 7.05
N LEU A 54 -9.75 3.29 6.61
CA LEU A 54 -10.39 3.48 5.32
C LEU A 54 -9.44 4.24 4.40
N GLU A 55 -9.15 3.69 3.23
CA GLU A 55 -8.44 4.35 2.14
C GLU A 55 -9.40 4.64 0.98
N THR A 56 -9.36 5.86 0.47
CA THR A 56 -10.08 6.26 -0.74
C THR A 56 -9.09 6.37 -1.89
N GLY A 57 -9.14 5.42 -2.82
CA GLY A 57 -8.17 5.22 -3.89
C GLY A 57 -7.06 4.28 -3.45
N LEU A 58 -7.26 2.97 -3.58
CA LEU A 58 -6.20 1.97 -3.35
C LEU A 58 -4.99 2.26 -4.24
N GLY A 59 -5.27 2.62 -5.50
CA GLY A 59 -4.28 2.86 -6.53
C GLY A 59 -3.25 1.75 -6.60
N THR A 60 -1.99 2.10 -6.36
CA THR A 60 -0.86 1.15 -6.39
C THR A 60 -0.82 0.17 -5.21
N GLY A 61 -1.66 0.32 -4.19
CA GLY A 61 -1.67 -0.54 -3.00
C GLY A 61 -0.48 -0.35 -2.04
N LEU A 62 0.42 0.62 -2.29
CA LEU A 62 1.61 0.86 -1.46
C LEU A 62 1.26 1.13 0.00
N ASN A 63 0.26 1.98 0.27
CA ASN A 63 -0.13 2.33 1.63
C ASN A 63 -0.70 1.12 2.39
N ALA A 64 -1.56 0.32 1.73
CA ALA A 64 -2.08 -0.92 2.29
C ALA A 64 -0.94 -1.92 2.60
N PHE A 65 -0.02 -2.12 1.66
CA PHE A 65 1.11 -3.03 1.84
C PHE A 65 2.04 -2.60 2.98
N MET A 66 2.43 -1.32 3.02
CA MET A 66 3.25 -0.79 4.11
C MET A 66 2.52 -0.83 5.46
N THR A 67 1.20 -0.65 5.47
CA THR A 67 0.39 -0.77 6.69
C THR A 67 0.39 -2.21 7.19
N TRP A 68 0.26 -3.19 6.30
CA TRP A 68 0.33 -4.60 6.65
C TRP A 68 1.69 -4.97 7.25
N LEU A 69 2.80 -4.64 6.57
CA LEU A 69 4.16 -4.90 7.09
C LEU A 69 4.38 -4.26 8.47
N GLU A 70 3.91 -3.03 8.65
CA GLU A 70 4.05 -2.33 9.92
C GLU A 70 3.14 -2.91 11.01
N ALA A 71 1.95 -3.40 10.66
CA ALA A 71 1.04 -4.06 11.58
C ALA A 71 1.66 -5.35 12.14
N GLU A 72 2.26 -6.19 11.30
CA GLU A 72 3.00 -7.38 11.74
C GLU A 72 4.17 -6.99 12.65
N ARG A 73 4.99 -6.01 12.22
CA ARG A 73 6.18 -5.57 12.97
C ARG A 73 5.86 -5.04 14.36
N ARG A 74 4.68 -4.44 14.56
CA ARG A 74 4.22 -3.88 15.84
C ARG A 74 3.20 -4.74 16.56
N ASN A 75 2.84 -5.90 15.99
CA ASN A 75 1.77 -6.76 16.47
C ASN A 75 0.43 -6.02 16.66
N LEU A 76 0.05 -5.20 15.68
CA LEU A 76 -1.24 -4.50 15.63
C LEU A 76 -2.31 -5.39 15.00
N ALA A 77 -3.58 -5.19 15.36
CA ALA A 77 -4.71 -5.78 14.66
C ALA A 77 -5.34 -4.72 13.74
N VAL A 78 -5.02 -4.76 12.45
CA VAL A 78 -5.50 -3.79 11.46
C VAL A 78 -6.63 -4.38 10.63
N ASP A 79 -7.75 -3.66 10.59
CA ASP A 79 -8.85 -3.87 9.66
C ASP A 79 -8.80 -2.77 8.60
N TYR A 80 -8.27 -3.09 7.43
CA TYR A 80 -8.10 -2.17 6.32
C TYR A 80 -9.30 -2.29 5.37
N THR A 81 -9.73 -1.18 4.78
CA THR A 81 -10.74 -1.17 3.74
C THR A 81 -10.34 -0.12 2.72
N ALA A 82 -10.21 -0.52 1.46
CA ALA A 82 -9.91 0.39 0.37
C ALA A 82 -11.10 0.51 -0.59
N LEU A 83 -11.36 1.71 -1.06
CA LEU A 83 -12.32 1.99 -2.12
C LEU A 83 -11.54 2.37 -3.37
N GLU A 84 -11.82 1.73 -4.50
CA GLU A 84 -11.17 2.05 -5.76
C GLU A 84 -12.20 2.03 -6.90
N MET A 85 -12.10 2.95 -7.86
CA MET A 85 -12.99 2.99 -9.02
C MET A 85 -12.29 2.45 -10.27
N PHE A 86 -10.97 2.61 -10.34
CA PHE A 86 -10.14 2.24 -11.48
C PHE A 86 -8.92 1.46 -10.98
N PRO A 87 -9.10 0.19 -10.58
CA PRO A 87 -8.01 -0.60 -10.05
C PRO A 87 -6.88 -0.74 -11.05
N VAL A 88 -5.65 -0.68 -10.52
CA VAL A 88 -4.43 -1.07 -11.23
C VAL A 88 -4.53 -2.56 -11.54
N THR A 89 -4.10 -2.99 -12.73
CA THR A 89 -4.13 -4.42 -13.06
C THR A 89 -3.05 -5.19 -12.29
N ALA A 90 -3.20 -6.50 -12.15
CA ALA A 90 -2.18 -7.33 -11.50
C ALA A 90 -0.82 -7.22 -12.20
N GLU A 91 -0.80 -7.10 -13.53
CA GLU A 91 0.42 -6.92 -14.33
C GLU A 91 1.06 -5.54 -14.09
N GLU A 92 0.25 -4.48 -14.01
CA GLU A 92 0.75 -3.14 -13.67
C GLU A 92 1.27 -3.09 -12.22
N ALA A 93 0.62 -3.80 -11.30
CA ALA A 93 1.08 -3.94 -9.92
C ALA A 93 2.40 -4.71 -9.84
N GLU A 94 2.53 -5.83 -10.55
CA GLU A 94 3.75 -6.65 -10.60
C GLU A 94 4.98 -5.88 -11.11
N ALA A 95 4.77 -4.91 -12.01
CA ALA A 95 5.83 -4.03 -12.50
C ALA A 95 6.35 -3.02 -11.43
N LEU A 96 5.64 -2.85 -10.32
CA LEU A 96 6.04 -1.94 -9.23
C LEU A 96 7.05 -2.61 -8.31
N ASN A 97 8.13 -1.89 -8.00
CA ASN A 97 9.27 -2.44 -7.26
C ASN A 97 9.12 -2.34 -5.73
N TYR A 98 7.90 -2.30 -5.19
CA TYR A 98 7.70 -2.04 -3.76
C TYR A 98 8.28 -3.11 -2.84
N PRO A 99 8.08 -4.42 -3.06
CA PRO A 99 8.70 -5.44 -2.22
C PRO A 99 10.23 -5.30 -2.17
N GLN A 100 10.87 -5.05 -3.32
CA GLN A 100 12.32 -4.85 -3.40
C GLN A 100 12.76 -3.54 -2.74
N GLY A 101 12.07 -2.43 -3.02
CA GLY A 101 12.37 -1.10 -2.46
C GLY A 101 12.16 -1.03 -0.94
N LEU A 102 11.28 -1.86 -0.39
CA LEU A 102 11.05 -2.00 1.05
C LEU A 102 11.97 -3.05 1.70
N GLY A 103 12.83 -3.73 0.93
CA GLY A 103 13.77 -4.73 1.44
C GLY A 103 13.13 -6.05 1.84
N VAL A 104 11.95 -6.38 1.30
CA VAL A 104 11.19 -7.61 1.54
C VAL A 104 10.78 -8.31 0.23
N PRO A 105 11.74 -8.63 -0.67
CA PRO A 105 11.44 -9.21 -1.98
C PRO A 105 10.66 -10.52 -1.90
N GLU A 106 10.81 -11.30 -0.82
CA GLU A 106 10.06 -12.52 -0.55
C GLU A 106 8.55 -12.29 -0.37
N ARG A 107 8.14 -11.05 -0.08
CA ARG A 107 6.74 -10.65 0.11
C ARG A 107 6.08 -10.19 -1.21
N ALA A 108 6.72 -10.37 -2.36
CA ALA A 108 6.15 -9.95 -3.64
C ALA A 108 4.78 -10.59 -3.94
N GLY A 109 4.62 -11.89 -3.66
CA GLY A 109 3.34 -12.56 -3.80
C GLY A 109 2.26 -12.03 -2.84
N ASP A 110 2.66 -11.60 -1.64
CA ASP A 110 1.71 -10.99 -0.70
C ASP A 110 1.25 -9.62 -1.14
N TYR A 111 2.14 -8.81 -1.72
CA TYR A 111 1.77 -7.55 -2.33
C TYR A 111 0.77 -7.73 -3.48
N LEU A 112 0.97 -8.72 -4.36
CA LEU A 112 0.03 -9.00 -5.45
C LEU A 112 -1.36 -9.43 -4.97
N LYS A 113 -1.47 -10.12 -3.83
CA LYS A 113 -2.78 -10.49 -3.25
C LYS A 113 -3.69 -9.29 -2.98
N LEU A 114 -3.13 -8.10 -2.72
CA LEU A 114 -3.91 -6.86 -2.53
C LEU A 114 -4.66 -6.44 -3.80
N HIS A 115 -4.15 -6.83 -4.98
CA HIS A 115 -4.70 -6.50 -6.29
C HIS A 115 -5.55 -7.63 -6.88
N GLU A 116 -5.38 -8.87 -6.40
CA GLU A 116 -6.08 -10.05 -6.88
C GLU A 116 -7.32 -10.43 -6.05
N CYS A 117 -7.46 -9.88 -4.83
CA CYS A 117 -8.56 -10.24 -3.94
C CYS A 117 -9.94 -9.78 -4.48
N ALA A 118 -10.98 -10.55 -4.15
CA ALA A 118 -12.33 -10.24 -4.61
C ALA A 118 -12.88 -8.97 -3.97
N TRP A 119 -13.60 -8.18 -4.75
CA TRP A 119 -14.20 -6.94 -4.27
C TRP A 119 -15.30 -7.19 -3.24
N ALA A 120 -15.43 -6.25 -2.29
CA ALA A 120 -16.44 -6.27 -1.22
C ALA A 120 -16.43 -7.55 -0.36
N GLN A 121 -15.28 -8.23 -0.32
CA GLN A 121 -15.04 -9.38 0.54
C GLN A 121 -13.87 -9.10 1.48
N ARG A 122 -13.94 -9.71 2.66
CA ARG A 122 -12.94 -9.53 3.72
C ARG A 122 -11.93 -10.65 3.67
N PHE A 123 -10.65 -10.33 3.57
CA PHE A 123 -9.53 -11.28 3.47
C PHE A 123 -8.57 -11.13 4.65
N PRO A 124 -8.51 -12.11 5.56
CA PRO A 124 -7.50 -12.13 6.61
C PRO A 124 -6.16 -12.58 6.01
N PHE A 125 -5.30 -11.63 5.66
CA PHE A 125 -3.99 -11.95 5.07
C PHE A 125 -2.95 -12.39 6.12
N SER A 126 -3.11 -11.95 7.37
CA SER A 126 -2.34 -12.41 8.52
C SER A 126 -3.15 -12.24 9.82
N ASP A 127 -2.62 -12.70 10.95
CA ASP A 127 -3.20 -12.43 12.28
C ASP A 127 -3.27 -10.93 12.61
N ASN A 128 -2.46 -10.12 11.92
CA ASN A 128 -2.31 -8.69 12.18
C ASN A 128 -3.01 -7.80 11.14
N PHE A 129 -3.41 -8.34 9.99
CA PHE A 129 -3.94 -7.55 8.90
C PHE A 129 -5.07 -8.26 8.16
N THR A 130 -6.24 -7.63 8.17
CA THR A 130 -7.40 -8.03 7.39
C THR A 130 -7.76 -6.91 6.42
N PHE A 131 -7.94 -7.24 5.14
CA PHE A 131 -8.29 -6.32 4.05
C PHE A 131 -9.74 -6.50 3.61
#